data_AF-A0A1X2GPX7-F1
#
_entry.id   AF-A0A1X2GPX7-F1
#
_cell.length_a   1.000
_cell.length_b   1.000
_cell.length_c   1.000
_cell.angle_alpha   90.00
_cell.angle_beta   90.00
_cell.angle_gamma   90.00
#
_symmetry.space_group_name_H-M   'P 1'
#
loop_
_entity.id
_entity.type
_entity.pdbx_description
1 polymer ?
#
loop_
_entity_poly.entity_id
_entity_poly.type
_entity_poly.pdbx_seq_one_letter_code
_entity_poly.pdbx_strand_id
1 'polypeptide(L)'
;MLEPNVTKEILERLPDWNRAITPSGKVAKEPCFVQQRMPLITLLRQDHTSARLVTHSAWTHQLVDNGILWDTSNDITMRSLAMTQLLFYPQQHTADPVDHAAKCFHAFLFKTCAWMPVNQILRPTLKFQRALEHALTPPNQDPRHALQKLIIVFHVFGFLWPQRVILGRRMHLKKPYRVRSRRDRLLQLRIAMDKVYQKFQQEKAEFKKPSSLQGTDEE
;
A
#
# COMPACT_ATOMS: atom_id res chain seq x y z
N MET A 1 11.17 7.48 21.92
CA MET A 1 11.67 7.42 20.52
C MET A 1 12.84 6.46 20.50
N LEU A 2 13.07 5.72 19.42
CA LEU A 2 14.19 4.77 19.36
C LEU A 2 15.53 5.48 19.11
N GLU A 3 16.62 4.89 19.61
CA GLU A 3 17.97 5.37 19.35
C GLU A 3 18.35 5.27 17.85
N PRO A 4 19.29 6.10 17.36
CA PRO A 4 19.69 6.11 15.96
C PRO A 4 20.24 4.77 15.46
N ASN A 5 21.03 4.06 16.27
CA ASN A 5 21.62 2.78 15.87
C ASN A 5 20.54 1.71 15.69
N VAL A 6 19.62 1.60 16.65
CA VAL A 6 18.46 0.70 16.57
C VAL A 6 17.57 1.05 15.38
N THR A 7 17.36 2.34 15.13
CA THR A 7 16.61 2.81 13.95
C THR A 7 17.26 2.33 12.66
N LYS A 8 18.58 2.48 12.53
CA LYS A 8 19.34 2.03 11.36
C LYS A 8 19.18 0.52 11.14
N GLU A 9 19.35 -0.28 12.18
CA GLU A 9 19.19 -1.74 12.12
C GLU A 9 17.78 -2.14 11.66
N ILE A 10 16.73 -1.47 12.16
CA ILE A 10 15.35 -1.73 11.72
C ILE A 10 15.18 -1.39 10.24
N LEU A 11 15.71 -0.25 9.79
CA LEU A 11 15.60 0.18 8.39
C LEU A 11 16.36 -0.72 7.42
N GLU A 12 17.52 -1.24 7.82
CA GLU A 12 18.29 -2.22 7.04
C GLU A 12 17.51 -3.52 6.81
N ARG A 13 16.62 -3.90 7.74
CA ARG A 13 15.73 -5.06 7.62
C ARG A 13 14.48 -4.78 6.77
N LEU A 14 14.26 -3.54 6.36
CA LEU A 14 13.10 -3.09 5.58
C LEU A 14 13.54 -2.48 4.24
N PRO A 15 14.21 -3.20 3.34
CA PRO A 15 14.93 -2.63 2.19
C PRO A 15 14.08 -1.79 1.21
N ASP A 16 12.75 -1.91 1.31
CA ASP A 16 11.78 -1.24 0.46
C ASP A 16 11.09 -0.03 1.12
N TRP A 17 11.44 0.33 2.37
CA TRP A 17 10.76 1.40 3.13
C TRP A 17 10.84 2.76 2.43
N ASN A 18 11.86 2.96 1.60
CA ASN A 18 12.14 4.18 0.84
C ASN A 18 11.79 4.04 -0.65
N ARG A 19 10.80 3.21 -1.00
CA ARG A 19 10.34 3.03 -2.37
C ARG A 19 8.90 3.49 -2.55
N ALA A 20 8.62 4.11 -3.69
CA ALA A 20 7.26 4.48 -4.08
C ALA A 20 6.47 3.26 -4.57
N ILE A 21 5.19 3.49 -4.81
CA ILE A 21 4.29 2.55 -5.44
C ILE A 21 4.14 2.91 -6.92
N THR A 22 4.25 1.89 -7.77
CA THR A 22 4.09 1.96 -9.23
C THR A 22 2.62 2.06 -9.63
N PRO A 23 2.32 2.47 -10.88
CA PRO A 23 0.95 2.48 -11.40
C PRO A 23 0.24 1.13 -11.23
N SER A 24 0.97 0.01 -11.30
CA SER A 24 0.41 -1.34 -11.07
C SER A 24 -0.09 -1.60 -9.66
N GLY A 25 0.30 -0.78 -8.67
CA GLY A 25 0.01 -1.01 -7.26
C GLY A 25 1.10 -1.79 -6.52
N LYS A 26 2.20 -2.14 -7.19
CA LYS A 26 3.39 -2.79 -6.59
C LYS A 26 4.41 -1.77 -6.12
N VAL A 27 5.24 -2.17 -5.16
CA VAL A 27 6.45 -1.43 -4.77
C VAL A 27 7.39 -1.29 -5.96
N ALA A 28 7.97 -0.10 -6.12
CA ALA A 28 8.93 0.22 -7.17
C ALA A 28 10.22 -0.61 -7.06
N LYS A 29 10.90 -0.77 -8.20
CA LYS A 29 12.18 -1.50 -8.25
C LYS A 29 13.34 -0.64 -7.76
N GLU A 30 13.26 0.65 -8.01
CA GLU A 30 14.31 1.62 -7.68
C GLU A 30 13.76 2.69 -6.74
N PRO A 31 14.57 3.21 -5.81
CA PRO A 31 14.20 4.35 -4.98
C PRO A 31 14.13 5.62 -5.82
N CYS A 32 13.10 6.43 -5.58
CA CYS A 32 12.89 7.69 -6.27
C CYS A 32 13.42 8.90 -5.50
N PHE A 33 13.58 8.81 -4.17
CA PHE A 33 13.96 9.94 -3.34
C PHE A 33 15.10 9.65 -2.36
N VAL A 34 15.86 10.70 -2.05
CA VAL A 34 16.82 10.74 -0.95
C VAL A 34 16.18 11.48 0.21
N GLN A 35 16.18 10.87 1.39
CA GLN A 35 15.68 11.51 2.61
C GLN A 35 16.67 12.56 3.12
N GLN A 36 16.16 13.65 3.68
CA GLN A 36 16.98 14.71 4.27
C GLN A 36 17.72 14.26 5.52
N ARG A 37 17.10 13.38 6.30
CA ARG A 37 17.68 12.77 7.49
C ARG A 37 17.11 11.38 7.68
N MET A 38 17.77 10.58 8.52
CA MET A 38 17.25 9.28 8.92
C MET A 38 15.88 9.46 9.61
N PRO A 39 14.84 8.71 9.22
CA PRO A 39 13.52 8.87 9.80
C PRO A 39 13.53 8.39 11.24
N LEU A 40 12.89 9.15 12.13
CA LEU A 40 12.80 8.78 13.55
C LEU A 40 11.65 7.81 13.77
N ILE A 41 11.93 6.68 14.42
CA ILE A 41 10.91 5.68 14.76
C ILE A 41 10.29 6.04 16.11
N THR A 42 8.98 6.29 16.09
CA THR A 42 8.19 6.60 17.26
C THR A 42 7.41 5.37 17.68
N LEU A 43 7.69 4.86 18.88
CA LEU A 43 6.94 3.76 19.48
C LEU A 43 5.50 4.21 19.76
N LEU A 44 4.57 3.30 19.51
CA LEU A 44 3.15 3.48 19.80
C LEU A 44 2.77 2.55 20.94
N ARG A 45 1.77 2.95 21.73
CA ARG A 45 1.08 1.99 22.59
C ARG A 45 0.47 0.93 21.69
N GLN A 46 0.84 -0.33 21.90
CA GLN A 46 0.41 -1.42 21.02
C GLN A 46 -1.11 -1.45 20.93
N ASP A 47 -1.60 -1.28 19.71
CA ASP A 47 -3.02 -1.39 19.40
C ASP A 47 -3.29 -2.67 18.61
N HIS A 48 -4.52 -3.17 18.76
CA HIS A 48 -5.02 -4.27 17.95
C HIS A 48 -6.20 -3.73 17.15
N THR A 49 -5.94 -3.36 15.90
CA THR A 49 -6.97 -2.83 15.02
C THR A 49 -7.35 -3.87 13.98
N SER A 50 -8.61 -3.88 13.58
CA SER A 50 -9.10 -4.76 12.52
C SER A 50 -9.80 -3.94 11.47
N ALA A 51 -9.58 -4.27 10.20
CA ALA A 51 -10.24 -3.63 9.09
C ALA A 51 -10.83 -4.70 8.15
N ARG A 52 -11.84 -4.29 7.39
CA ARG A 52 -12.48 -5.14 6.40
C ARG A 52 -12.79 -4.29 5.18
N LEU A 53 -12.52 -4.82 3.99
CA LEU A 53 -12.82 -4.12 2.76
C LEU A 53 -13.11 -5.11 1.63
N VAL A 54 -13.77 -4.61 0.60
CA VAL A 54 -14.02 -5.35 -0.64
C VAL A 54 -13.35 -4.61 -1.79
N THR A 55 -12.57 -5.33 -2.59
CA THR A 55 -11.95 -4.80 -3.81
C THR A 55 -12.62 -5.38 -5.05
N HIS A 56 -12.59 -4.62 -6.13
CA HIS A 56 -13.34 -4.90 -7.36
C HIS A 56 -12.45 -4.97 -8.61
N SER A 57 -11.15 -4.66 -8.50
CA SER A 57 -10.21 -4.66 -9.61
C SER A 57 -8.86 -5.21 -9.19
N ALA A 58 -8.15 -5.89 -10.10
CA ALA A 58 -6.81 -6.41 -9.80
C ALA A 58 -5.86 -5.34 -9.23
N TRP A 59 -6.03 -4.08 -9.67
CA TRP A 59 -5.28 -2.93 -9.15
C TRP A 59 -5.56 -2.66 -7.66
N THR A 60 -6.83 -2.54 -7.27
CA THR A 60 -7.21 -2.34 -5.86
C THR A 60 -6.80 -3.52 -4.97
N HIS A 61 -6.82 -4.75 -5.49
CA HIS A 61 -6.30 -5.91 -4.77
C HIS A 61 -4.80 -5.77 -4.48
N GLN A 62 -4.01 -5.31 -5.45
CA GLN A 62 -2.56 -5.10 -5.28
C GLN A 62 -2.27 -4.00 -4.27
N LEU A 63 -3.03 -2.90 -4.27
CA LEU A 63 -2.86 -1.84 -3.27
C LEU A 63 -3.07 -2.34 -1.84
N VAL A 64 -4.06 -3.22 -1.67
CA VAL A 64 -4.37 -3.84 -0.38
C VAL A 64 -3.29 -4.83 0.03
N ASP A 65 -2.86 -5.70 -0.89
CA ASP A 65 -1.80 -6.68 -0.64
C ASP A 65 -0.49 -6.00 -0.21
N ASN A 66 -0.14 -4.86 -0.82
CA ASN A 66 1.03 -4.07 -0.46
C ASN A 66 0.83 -3.15 0.76
N GLY A 67 -0.35 -3.17 1.40
CA GLY A 67 -0.60 -2.43 2.64
C GLY A 67 -0.81 -0.92 2.46
N ILE A 68 -1.06 -0.48 1.23
CA ILE A 68 -1.31 0.93 0.90
C ILE A 68 -2.76 1.30 1.20
N LEU A 69 -3.68 0.40 0.84
CA LEU A 69 -5.12 0.57 1.06
C LEU A 69 -5.60 -0.41 2.13
N TRP A 70 -5.98 0.11 3.28
CA TRP A 70 -6.59 -0.68 4.36
C TRP A 70 -7.57 0.14 5.19
N ASP A 71 -7.30 1.44 5.32
CA ASP A 71 -8.18 2.42 5.94
C ASP A 71 -8.88 3.25 4.85
N THR A 72 -10.20 3.07 4.73
CA THR A 72 -11.03 3.82 3.77
C THR A 72 -11.51 5.16 4.29
N SER A 73 -11.27 5.46 5.58
CA SER A 73 -11.57 6.75 6.19
C SER A 73 -10.46 7.79 5.99
N ASN A 74 -9.31 7.37 5.45
CA ASN A 74 -8.21 8.28 5.12
C ASN A 74 -8.47 8.98 3.77
N ASP A 75 -9.14 10.13 3.82
CA ASP A 75 -9.53 10.92 2.66
C ASP A 75 -8.35 11.31 1.76
N ILE A 76 -7.18 11.61 2.34
CA ILE A 76 -5.98 12.01 1.57
C ILE A 76 -5.51 10.84 0.70
N THR A 77 -5.43 9.65 1.30
CA THR A 77 -5.07 8.43 0.57
C THR A 77 -6.12 8.10 -0.48
N MET A 78 -7.41 8.13 -0.12
CA MET A 78 -8.49 7.81 -1.04
C MET A 78 -8.54 8.76 -2.23
N ARG A 79 -8.36 10.07 -2.03
CA ARG A 79 -8.30 11.08 -3.10
C ARG A 79 -7.11 10.83 -4.03
N SER A 80 -5.92 10.58 -3.46
CA SER A 80 -4.71 10.31 -4.24
C SER A 80 -4.83 9.05 -5.10
N LEU A 81 -5.43 7.99 -4.55
CA LEU A 81 -5.69 6.76 -5.28
C LEU A 81 -6.78 6.94 -6.35
N ALA A 82 -7.84 7.70 -6.08
CA ALA A 82 -8.86 8.00 -7.08
C ALA A 82 -8.28 8.75 -8.29
N MET A 83 -7.45 9.77 -8.06
CA MET A 83 -6.74 10.48 -9.14
C MET A 83 -5.82 9.56 -9.93
N THR A 84 -5.09 8.69 -9.22
CA THR A 84 -4.23 7.67 -9.84
C THR A 84 -5.01 6.78 -10.79
N GLN A 85 -6.16 6.29 -10.34
CA GLN A 85 -6.99 5.38 -11.12
C GLN A 85 -7.43 6.03 -12.43
N LEU A 86 -7.79 7.32 -12.39
CA LEU A 86 -8.17 8.09 -13.58
C LEU A 86 -7.00 8.25 -14.57
N LEU A 87 -5.78 8.41 -14.07
CA LEU A 87 -4.59 8.59 -14.91
C LEU A 87 -4.17 7.29 -15.63
N PHE A 88 -4.24 6.15 -14.95
CA PHE A 88 -3.65 4.90 -15.47
C PHE A 88 -4.68 3.84 -15.89
N TYR A 89 -5.93 3.94 -15.44
CA TYR A 89 -6.98 2.95 -15.69
C TYR A 89 -8.34 3.55 -16.14
N PRO A 90 -8.37 4.54 -17.05
CA PRO A 90 -9.61 5.23 -17.42
C PRO A 90 -10.68 4.29 -18.02
N GLN A 91 -10.26 3.20 -18.68
CA GLN A 91 -11.14 2.23 -19.31
C GLN A 91 -11.82 1.27 -18.32
N GLN A 92 -11.40 1.21 -17.05
CA GLN A 92 -12.08 0.37 -16.04
C GLN A 92 -13.40 0.98 -15.55
N HIS A 93 -13.71 2.22 -15.93
CA HIS A 93 -14.94 2.92 -15.57
C HIS A 93 -16.13 2.61 -16.50
N THR A 94 -15.91 1.93 -17.63
CA THR A 94 -16.95 1.69 -18.64
C THR A 94 -17.70 0.36 -18.47
N ALA A 95 -17.19 -0.56 -17.64
CA ALA A 95 -17.87 -1.83 -17.34
C ALA A 95 -18.73 -1.69 -16.08
N ASP A 96 -19.96 -2.22 -16.10
CA ASP A 96 -20.81 -2.27 -14.90
C ASP A 96 -20.08 -3.09 -13.80
N PRO A 97 -19.75 -2.50 -12.64
CA PRO A 97 -19.05 -3.19 -11.56
C PRO A 97 -19.85 -4.33 -10.91
N VAL A 98 -21.11 -4.52 -11.31
CA VAL A 98 -21.99 -5.59 -10.83
C VAL A 98 -21.81 -6.88 -11.61
N ASP A 99 -21.58 -6.82 -12.93
CA ASP A 99 -21.61 -7.98 -13.80
C ASP A 99 -20.21 -8.53 -14.07
N HIS A 100 -19.96 -9.77 -13.65
CA HIS A 100 -18.73 -10.54 -13.91
C HIS A 100 -17.41 -10.01 -13.30
N ALA A 101 -17.43 -8.92 -12.55
CA ALA A 101 -16.23 -8.44 -11.86
C ALA A 101 -15.76 -9.44 -10.79
N ALA A 102 -14.50 -9.88 -10.89
CA ALA A 102 -13.84 -10.64 -9.84
C ALA A 102 -13.64 -9.74 -8.61
N LYS A 103 -14.34 -10.07 -7.52
CA LYS A 103 -14.28 -9.32 -6.26
C LYS A 103 -13.46 -10.11 -5.25
N CYS A 104 -12.91 -9.42 -4.27
CA CYS A 104 -12.25 -10.07 -3.15
C CYS A 104 -12.64 -9.40 -1.86
N PHE A 105 -13.00 -10.23 -0.88
CA PHE A 105 -13.18 -9.79 0.49
C PHE A 105 -11.83 -9.90 1.21
N HIS A 106 -11.44 -8.84 1.92
CA HIS A 106 -10.22 -8.78 2.71
C HIS A 106 -10.56 -8.50 4.17
N ALA A 107 -9.92 -9.22 5.07
CA ALA A 107 -9.95 -8.98 6.51
C ALA A 107 -8.53 -8.85 7.05
N PHE A 108 -8.33 -7.88 7.93
CA PHE A 108 -7.02 -7.60 8.52
C PHE A 108 -7.08 -7.64 10.04
N LEU A 109 -5.98 -8.07 10.63
CA LEU A 109 -5.61 -7.77 12.01
C LEU A 109 -4.25 -7.07 11.98
N PHE A 110 -4.18 -5.91 12.59
CA PHE A 110 -2.94 -5.19 12.79
C PHE A 110 -2.58 -5.26 14.26
N LYS A 111 -1.29 -5.45 14.51
CA LYS A 111 -0.66 -5.18 15.80
C LYS A 111 0.38 -4.11 15.52
N THR A 112 0.01 -2.85 15.68
CA THR A 112 0.95 -1.74 15.40
C THR A 112 1.81 -1.51 16.62
N CYS A 113 3.10 -1.28 16.39
CA CYS A 113 4.10 -1.12 17.45
C CYS A 113 4.80 0.22 17.36
N ALA A 114 4.96 0.75 16.16
CA ALA A 114 5.64 2.02 15.92
C ALA A 114 5.21 2.62 14.59
N TRP A 115 5.61 3.85 14.34
CA TRP A 115 5.53 4.46 13.03
C TRP A 115 6.75 5.33 12.77
N MET A 116 6.99 5.64 11.50
CA MET A 116 8.03 6.58 11.09
C MET A 116 7.56 7.46 9.93
N PRO A 117 7.87 8.77 9.95
CA PRO A 117 7.63 9.65 8.82
C PRO A 117 8.64 9.35 7.71
N VAL A 118 8.18 9.39 6.46
CA VAL A 118 9.02 9.22 5.26
C VAL A 118 8.81 10.35 4.25
N ASN A 119 8.14 11.42 4.67
CA ASN A 119 7.82 12.59 3.86
C ASN A 119 8.93 13.66 3.83
N GLN A 120 10.04 13.46 4.55
CA GLN A 120 11.16 14.42 4.61
C GLN A 120 12.15 14.19 3.47
N ILE A 121 11.66 14.42 2.25
CA ILE A 121 12.42 14.27 1.01
C ILE A 121 13.35 15.46 0.83
N LEU A 122 14.65 15.20 0.63
CA LEU A 122 15.63 16.23 0.26
C LEU A 122 15.59 16.51 -1.24
N ARG A 123 15.67 15.45 -2.04
CA ARG A 123 15.72 15.52 -3.50
C ARG A 123 15.37 14.17 -4.14
N PRO A 124 14.98 14.14 -5.42
CA PRO A 124 15.02 12.95 -6.25
C PRO A 124 16.37 12.23 -6.21
N THR A 125 16.39 10.92 -6.44
CA THR A 125 17.64 10.23 -6.79
C THR A 125 18.13 10.72 -8.16
N LEU A 126 19.45 10.73 -8.36
CA LEU A 126 20.04 11.17 -9.63
C LEU A 126 19.51 10.36 -10.83
N LYS A 127 19.30 9.05 -10.65
CA LYS A 127 18.70 8.18 -11.67
C LYS A 127 17.27 8.62 -12.00
N PHE A 128 16.45 8.89 -11.00
CA PHE A 128 15.06 9.31 -11.20
C PHE A 128 14.99 10.68 -11.86
N GLN A 129 15.80 11.64 -11.40
CA GLN A 129 15.87 12.98 -11.99
C GLN A 129 16.24 12.93 -13.48
N ARG A 130 17.30 12.20 -13.85
CA ARG A 130 17.70 12.04 -15.26
C ARG A 130 16.63 11.38 -16.10
N ALA A 131 15.91 10.40 -15.55
CA ALA A 131 14.82 9.73 -16.25
C ALA A 131 13.63 10.68 -16.50
N LEU A 132 13.30 11.54 -15.52
CA LEU A 132 12.28 12.59 -15.68
C LEU A 132 12.71 13.63 -16.71
N GLU A 133 13.93 14.16 -16.59
CA GLU A 133 14.48 15.12 -17.54
C GLU A 133 14.42 14.54 -18.95
N HIS A 134 14.90 13.31 -19.16
CA HIS A 134 14.84 12.65 -20.47
C HIS A 134 13.40 12.44 -20.98
N ALA A 135 12.47 12.07 -20.10
CA ALA A 135 11.06 11.91 -20.46
C ALA A 135 10.41 13.23 -20.89
N LEU A 136 10.86 14.35 -20.29
CA LEU A 136 10.36 15.70 -20.51
C LEU A 136 11.18 16.51 -21.51
N THR A 137 12.34 16.01 -21.97
CA THR A 137 13.23 16.74 -22.88
C THR A 137 12.58 16.83 -24.26
N PRO A 138 12.56 18.02 -24.91
CA PRO A 138 12.00 18.19 -26.24
C PRO A 138 12.83 17.41 -27.27
N PRO A 139 12.18 16.82 -28.28
CA PRO A 139 12.18 17.54 -29.54
C PRO A 139 10.80 17.76 -30.16
N ASN A 140 9.73 17.17 -29.61
CA ASN A 140 8.37 17.28 -30.15
C ASN A 140 7.38 17.57 -29.01
N GLN A 141 6.67 18.69 -29.10
CA GLN A 141 5.69 19.20 -28.12
C GLN A 141 4.42 18.35 -28.00
N ASP A 142 4.43 17.05 -28.29
CA ASP A 142 3.26 16.20 -28.09
C ASP A 142 3.15 15.77 -26.62
N PRO A 143 2.14 16.28 -25.87
CA PRO A 143 1.94 15.91 -24.48
C PRO A 143 1.69 14.42 -24.28
N ARG A 144 1.15 13.72 -25.30
CA ARG A 144 0.87 12.29 -25.23
C ARG A 144 2.15 11.48 -25.21
N HIS A 145 3.13 11.85 -26.02
CA HIS A 145 4.42 11.19 -26.06
C HIS A 145 5.21 11.40 -24.75
N ALA A 146 5.18 12.62 -24.20
CA ALA A 146 5.75 12.90 -22.88
C ALA A 146 5.07 12.04 -21.79
N LEU A 147 3.74 11.95 -21.81
CA LEU A 147 2.99 11.11 -20.87
C LEU A 147 3.37 9.63 -20.98
N GLN A 148 3.53 9.09 -22.18
CA GLN A 148 3.97 7.71 -22.39
C GLN A 148 5.36 7.46 -21.77
N LYS A 149 6.31 8.39 -21.97
CA LYS A 149 7.64 8.29 -21.35
C LYS A 149 7.55 8.37 -19.82
N LEU A 150 6.75 9.29 -19.29
CA LEU A 150 6.53 9.42 -17.84
C LEU A 150 5.94 8.13 -17.24
N ILE A 151 5.00 7.48 -17.93
CA ILE A 151 4.43 6.19 -17.48
C ILE A 151 5.54 5.14 -17.32
N ILE A 152 6.52 5.09 -18.24
CA ILE A 152 7.66 4.18 -18.14
C ILE A 152 8.50 4.51 -16.91
N VAL A 153 8.81 5.78 -16.68
CA VAL A 153 9.54 6.25 -15.49
C VAL A 153 8.80 5.80 -14.22
N PHE A 154 7.49 6.01 -14.15
CA PHE A 154 6.68 5.65 -12.98
C PHE A 154 6.56 4.14 -12.76
N HIS A 155 6.70 3.30 -13.79
CA HIS A 155 6.78 1.85 -13.61
C HIS A 155 8.11 1.40 -12.98
N VAL A 156 9.18 2.18 -13.12
CA VAL A 156 10.50 1.87 -12.55
C VAL A 156 10.63 2.42 -11.13
N PHE A 157 10.34 3.71 -10.97
CA PHE A 157 10.60 4.48 -9.76
C PHE A 157 9.38 4.66 -8.85
N GLY A 158 8.19 4.31 -9.34
CA GLY A 158 6.92 4.60 -8.68
C GLY A 158 6.48 6.06 -8.84
N PHE A 159 5.25 6.34 -8.43
CA PHE A 159 4.64 7.68 -8.51
C PHE A 159 3.90 8.06 -7.21
N LEU A 160 3.40 7.08 -6.44
CA LEU A 160 2.74 7.33 -5.16
C LEU A 160 3.75 7.06 -4.02
N TRP A 161 4.04 8.10 -3.25
CA TRP A 161 4.99 8.02 -2.16
C TRP A 161 4.29 7.98 -0.80
N PRO A 162 4.64 7.03 0.09
CA PRO A 162 4.09 7.02 1.45
C PRO A 162 4.53 8.28 2.22
N GLN A 163 3.65 8.86 3.03
CA GLN A 163 4.04 9.94 3.95
C GLN A 163 4.54 9.40 5.30
N ARG A 164 4.04 8.23 5.69
CA ARG A 164 4.40 7.51 6.92
C ARG A 164 4.40 6.01 6.66
N VAL A 165 5.25 5.29 7.38
CA VAL A 165 5.27 3.82 7.42
C VAL A 165 4.88 3.39 8.84
N ILE A 166 3.92 2.48 8.93
CA ILE A 166 3.50 1.88 10.20
C ILE A 166 4.23 0.54 10.35
N LEU A 167 4.88 0.35 11.49
CA LEU A 167 5.65 -0.84 11.82
C LEU A 167 4.86 -1.71 12.79
N GLY A 168 4.87 -3.01 12.56
CA GLY A 168 4.14 -3.96 13.38
C GLY A 168 3.95 -5.30 12.68
N ARG A 169 2.95 -6.05 13.14
CA ARG A 169 2.51 -7.28 12.47
C ARG A 169 1.18 -7.03 11.77
N ARG A 170 1.01 -7.68 10.62
CA ARG A 170 -0.24 -7.67 9.86
C ARG A 170 -0.62 -9.09 9.51
N MET A 171 -1.78 -9.53 9.98
CA MET A 171 -2.47 -10.71 9.47
C MET A 171 -3.43 -10.25 8.38
N HIS A 172 -3.32 -10.83 7.20
CA HIS A 172 -4.18 -10.51 6.08
C HIS A 172 -4.77 -11.80 5.51
N LEU A 173 -6.08 -11.96 5.70
CA LEU A 173 -6.85 -13.03 5.08
C LEU A 173 -7.74 -12.46 3.98
N LYS A 174 -7.85 -13.18 2.87
CA LYS A 174 -8.64 -12.75 1.74
C LYS A 174 -9.31 -13.92 1.03
N LYS A 175 -10.48 -13.65 0.44
CA LYS A 175 -11.21 -14.63 -0.35
C LYS A 175 -11.78 -13.98 -1.62
N PRO A 176 -11.29 -14.39 -2.81
CA PRO A 176 -11.91 -13.99 -4.06
C PRO A 176 -13.27 -14.68 -4.22
N TYR A 177 -14.23 -13.96 -4.81
CA TYR A 177 -15.57 -14.43 -5.12
C TYR A 177 -16.09 -13.79 -6.40
N ARG A 178 -17.04 -14.44 -7.06
CA ARG A 178 -17.65 -13.97 -8.31
C ARG A 178 -19.12 -13.68 -8.09
N VAL A 179 -19.59 -12.57 -8.66
CA VAL A 179 -21.00 -12.20 -8.65
C VAL A 179 -21.54 -12.41 -10.06
N ARG A 180 -22.51 -13.32 -10.20
CA ARG A 180 -23.15 -13.65 -11.49
C ARG A 180 -24.41 -12.84 -11.74
N SER A 181 -25.03 -12.35 -10.68
CA SER A 181 -26.21 -11.48 -10.74
C SER A 181 -26.22 -10.54 -9.55
N ARG A 182 -26.90 -9.40 -9.67
CA ARG A 182 -27.09 -8.45 -8.57
C ARG A 182 -27.76 -9.09 -7.35
N ARG A 183 -28.65 -10.06 -7.57
CA ARG A 183 -29.40 -10.78 -6.51
C ARG A 183 -28.46 -11.65 -5.66
N ASP A 184 -27.46 -12.28 -6.27
CA ASP A 184 -26.53 -13.17 -5.56
C ASP A 184 -25.41 -12.44 -4.82
N ARG A 185 -25.26 -11.12 -5.05
CA ARG A 185 -24.14 -10.33 -4.54
C ARG A 185 -23.94 -10.48 -3.03
N LEU A 186 -25.01 -10.32 -2.24
CA LEU A 186 -24.94 -10.37 -0.79
C LEU A 186 -24.65 -11.79 -0.28
N LEU A 187 -25.24 -12.80 -0.92
CA LEU A 187 -25.00 -14.20 -0.59
C LEU A 187 -23.54 -14.58 -0.84
N GLN A 188 -22.99 -14.24 -2.01
CA GLN A 188 -21.60 -14.55 -2.35
C GLN A 188 -20.60 -13.82 -1.43
N LEU A 189 -20.90 -12.56 -1.07
CA LEU A 189 -20.10 -11.84 -0.08
C LEU A 189 -20.14 -12.52 1.28
N ARG A 190 -21.33 -12.93 1.76
CA ARG A 190 -21.47 -13.63 3.04
C ARG A 190 -20.68 -14.94 3.07
N ILE A 191 -20.78 -15.75 2.02
CA ILE A 191 -19.99 -16.99 1.90
C ILE A 191 -18.47 -16.70 1.95
N ALA A 192 -18.02 -15.62 1.28
CA ALA A 192 -16.62 -15.23 1.32
C ALA A 192 -16.19 -14.77 2.73
N MET A 193 -17.03 -14.00 3.42
CA MET A 193 -16.81 -13.54 4.78
C MET A 193 -16.70 -14.72 5.75
N ASP A 194 -17.65 -15.66 5.71
CA ASP A 194 -17.69 -16.81 6.63
C ASP A 194 -16.42 -17.66 6.51
N LYS A 195 -15.98 -17.93 5.27
CA LYS A 195 -14.72 -18.65 5.01
C LYS A 195 -13.50 -17.93 5.57
N VAL A 196 -13.45 -16.60 5.43
CA VAL A 196 -12.35 -15.80 5.99
C VAL A 196 -12.40 -15.81 7.52
N TYR A 197 -13.57 -15.68 8.14
CA TYR A 197 -13.69 -15.70 9.60
C TYR A 197 -13.32 -17.04 10.22
N GLN A 198 -13.74 -18.15 9.62
CA GLN A 198 -13.36 -19.47 10.08
C GLN A 198 -11.84 -19.62 10.15
N LYS A 199 -11.14 -19.22 9.07
CA LYS A 199 -9.68 -19.21 9.03
C LYS A 199 -9.08 -18.21 10.02
N PHE A 200 -9.70 -17.04 10.17
CA PHE A 200 -9.24 -16.01 11.10
C PHE A 200 -9.27 -16.51 12.56
N GLN A 201 -10.30 -17.24 12.98
CA GLN A 201 -10.36 -17.78 14.35
C GLN A 201 -9.26 -18.82 14.61
N GLN A 202 -8.87 -19.59 13.60
CA GLN A 202 -7.77 -20.55 13.70
C GLN A 202 -6.42 -19.85 13.89
N GLU A 203 -6.15 -18.78 13.13
CA GLU A 203 -4.83 -18.13 13.13
C GLU A 203 -4.67 -17.04 14.21
N LYS A 204 -5.78 -16.53 14.77
CA LYS A 204 -5.77 -15.40 15.71
C LYS A 204 -4.98 -15.65 16.99
N ALA A 205 -4.96 -16.90 17.49
CA ALA A 205 -4.26 -17.24 18.73
C ALA A 205 -2.74 -17.05 18.60
N GLU A 206 -2.16 -17.40 17.46
CA GLU A 206 -0.72 -17.22 17.20
C GLU A 206 -0.34 -15.75 17.04
N PHE A 207 -1.22 -14.97 16.40
CA PHE A 207 -0.96 -13.55 16.13
C PHE A 207 -0.94 -12.68 17.39
N LYS A 208 -1.72 -13.05 18.40
CA LYS A 208 -1.79 -12.33 19.69
C LYS A 208 -0.55 -12.50 20.56
N LYS A 209 0.35 -13.45 20.26
CA LYS A 209 1.57 -13.64 21.05
C LYS A 209 2.41 -12.34 21.07
N PRO A 210 3.05 -12.00 22.20
CA PRO A 210 3.91 -10.83 22.30
C PRO A 210 5.04 -10.90 21.27
N SER A 211 5.39 -9.76 20.67
CA SER A 211 6.55 -9.66 19.79
C SER A 211 7.78 -9.42 20.63
N SER A 212 8.90 -10.10 20.32
CA SER A 212 10.20 -10.01 21.00
C SER A 212 10.89 -8.63 20.97
N LEU A 213 10.21 -7.59 20.47
CA LEU A 213 10.64 -6.19 20.52
C LEU A 213 10.19 -5.48 21.79
N GLN A 214 9.70 -6.21 22.80
CA GLN A 214 9.50 -5.68 24.13
C GLN A 214 10.87 -5.49 24.78
N GLY A 215 11.44 -4.31 24.56
CA GLY A 215 12.34 -3.72 25.54
C GLY A 215 11.57 -3.59 26.86
N THR A 216 12.24 -4.00 27.91
CA THR A 216 11.92 -3.79 29.32
C THR A 216 11.48 -2.34 29.57
N ASP A 217 10.18 -2.13 29.70
CA ASP A 217 9.66 -1.03 30.51
C ASP A 217 9.29 -1.64 31.87
N GLU A 218 10.33 -1.92 32.66
CA GLU A 218 10.21 -1.89 34.13
C GLU A 218 10.53 -0.45 34.54
N GLU A 219 9.49 0.32 34.85
CA GLU A 219 9.34 1.17 36.05
C GLU A 219 7.96 1.86 36.05
#